data_AF-A0A8K1CI59-F1
#
_entry.id   AF-A0A8K1CI59-F1
#
_cell.length_a   1.000
_cell.length_b   1.000
_cell.length_c   1.000
_cell.angle_alpha   90.00
_cell.angle_beta   90.00
_cell.angle_gamma   90.00
#
_symmetry.space_group_name_H-M   'P 1'
#
loop_
_entity.id
_entity.type
_entity.pdbx_description
1 polymer ?
#
loop_
_entity_poly.entity_id
_entity_poly.type
_entity_poly.pdbx_seq_one_letter_code
_entity_poly.pdbx_strand_id
1 'polypeptide(L)'
;MLDNCANWLAFVEGISENRVWTSWSTGRTYYFMDWWGCGLSKAKQYPVSLKFGDKVVYAPHYYPPNVYPSEYFFGEGFSELPDYQLKANVQGTFDLMFGYLTQDPSSPALVLGEFGGLYTNDLNPGRTIQRAVNYTVELLMRPGFVGGYMWSLNPESGYDYNRRNVQGTFKEGLLQNDWRTANEPYLAALSPTDKMADLKRLPCFKRAP
;
A
#
# COMPACT_ATOMS: atom_id res chain seq x y z
N MET A 1 0.48 23.70 14.26
CA MET A 1 1.42 23.30 13.18
C MET A 1 1.54 24.41 12.15
N LEU A 2 0.48 24.73 11.40
CA LEU A 2 0.57 25.70 10.30
C LEU A 2 0.76 27.17 10.74
N ASP A 3 0.34 27.57 11.95
CA ASP A 3 0.59 28.93 12.44
C ASP A 3 2.09 29.24 12.63
N ASN A 4 2.94 28.21 12.82
CA ASN A 4 4.40 28.35 12.94
C ASN A 4 5.15 27.84 11.70
N CYS A 5 4.57 26.89 10.98
CA CYS A 5 5.19 26.22 9.82
C CYS A 5 4.26 26.29 8.60
N ALA A 6 4.07 27.48 8.04
CA ALA A 6 3.12 27.71 6.94
C ALA A 6 3.41 26.88 5.67
N ASN A 7 4.66 26.44 5.48
CA ASN A 7 5.07 25.62 4.33
C ASN A 7 4.84 24.12 4.50
N TRP A 8 4.44 23.65 5.68
CA TRP A 8 4.22 22.22 5.91
C TRP A 8 2.91 21.73 5.29
N LEU A 9 2.87 20.42 5.02
CA LEU A 9 1.66 19.68 4.68
C LEU A 9 1.26 18.80 5.87
N ALA A 10 -0.04 18.54 6.02
CA ALA A 10 -0.59 17.58 6.96
C ALA A 10 -0.89 16.28 6.20
N PHE A 11 -0.09 15.24 6.47
CA PHE A 11 -0.37 13.89 6.03
C PHE A 11 -1.35 13.26 7.03
N VAL A 12 -2.50 12.80 6.54
CA VAL A 12 -3.59 12.29 7.36
C VAL A 12 -3.89 10.85 6.97
N GLU A 13 -3.54 9.93 7.86
CA GLU A 13 -3.89 8.52 7.75
C GLU A 13 -5.39 8.29 8.01
N GLY A 14 -5.86 7.09 7.67
CA GLY A 14 -7.18 6.60 8.01
C GLY A 14 -7.26 5.96 9.39
N ILE A 15 -8.46 5.54 9.77
CA ILE A 15 -8.72 4.75 10.98
C ILE A 15 -9.07 3.31 10.60
N SER A 16 -9.04 2.39 11.56
CA SER A 16 -9.45 1.01 11.32
C SER A 16 -10.93 0.80 11.68
N GLU A 17 -11.72 0.22 10.76
CA GLU A 17 -13.08 -0.25 11.03
C GLU A 17 -13.32 -1.64 10.41
N ASN A 18 -14.32 -2.37 10.92
CA ASN A 18 -14.77 -3.63 10.33
C ASN A 18 -15.47 -3.35 8.99
N ARG A 19 -15.18 -4.20 8.00
CA ARG A 19 -15.67 -4.09 6.62
C ARG A 19 -16.44 -5.33 6.21
N VAL A 20 -17.40 -5.09 5.33
CA VAL A 20 -18.07 -6.10 4.53
C VAL A 20 -17.94 -5.67 3.08
N TRP A 21 -17.45 -6.57 2.23
CA TRP A 21 -17.28 -6.30 0.81
C TRP A 21 -17.67 -7.52 -0.01
N THR A 22 -18.47 -7.32 -1.06
CA THR A 22 -18.81 -8.37 -2.02
C THR A 22 -18.00 -8.19 -3.29
N SER A 23 -17.22 -9.21 -3.64
CA SER A 23 -16.39 -9.20 -4.84
C SER A 23 -17.23 -9.20 -6.10
N TRP A 24 -17.03 -8.22 -6.96
CA TRP A 24 -17.71 -8.15 -8.26
C TRP A 24 -17.28 -9.26 -9.22
N SER A 25 -16.11 -9.89 -9.01
CA SER A 25 -15.61 -10.95 -9.90
C SER A 25 -16.16 -12.33 -9.55
N THR A 26 -16.59 -12.53 -8.31
CA THR A 26 -17.02 -13.86 -7.82
C THR A 26 -18.35 -13.88 -7.08
N GLY A 27 -18.89 -12.72 -6.69
CA GLY A 27 -20.07 -12.61 -5.83
C GLY A 27 -19.83 -13.02 -4.37
N ARG A 28 -18.61 -13.43 -4.00
CA ARG A 28 -18.27 -13.81 -2.61
C ARG A 28 -18.20 -12.56 -1.72
N THR A 29 -18.82 -12.65 -0.55
CA THR A 29 -18.72 -11.65 0.51
C THR A 29 -17.57 -11.98 1.45
N TYR A 30 -16.75 -10.96 1.74
CA TYR A 30 -15.64 -11.00 2.68
C TYR A 30 -15.92 -10.06 3.86
N TYR A 31 -15.47 -10.47 5.03
CA TYR A 31 -15.52 -9.79 6.31
C TYR A 31 -14.08 -9.62 6.80
N PHE A 32 -13.64 -8.37 6.92
CA PHE A 32 -12.26 -8.08 7.32
C PHE A 32 -12.21 -6.77 8.10
N MET A 33 -11.05 -6.47 8.68
CA MET A 33 -10.78 -5.20 9.32
C MET A 33 -9.84 -4.40 8.43
N ASP A 34 -10.04 -3.08 8.35
CA ASP A 34 -9.10 -2.20 7.67
C ASP A 34 -7.69 -2.33 8.28
N TRP A 35 -6.67 -2.17 7.43
CA TRP A 35 -5.31 -1.94 7.93
C TRP A 35 -5.28 -0.73 8.86
N TRP A 36 -4.39 -0.75 9.85
CA TRP A 36 -4.14 0.45 10.64
C TRP A 36 -3.64 1.56 9.72
N GLY A 37 -4.14 2.78 9.92
CA GLY A 37 -3.82 3.92 9.07
C GLY A 37 -4.55 3.95 7.72
N CYS A 38 -5.47 3.04 7.41
CA CYS A 38 -6.03 2.87 6.06
C CYS A 38 -7.42 3.47 5.82
N GLY A 39 -8.36 3.28 6.74
CA GLY A 39 -9.78 3.53 6.48
C GLY A 39 -10.12 5.01 6.34
N LEU A 40 -10.39 5.43 5.10
CA LEU A 40 -10.83 6.76 4.70
C LEU A 40 -12.20 6.72 3.98
N SER A 41 -12.98 5.67 4.21
CA SER A 41 -14.32 5.43 3.63
C SER A 41 -15.32 6.57 3.82
N LYS A 42 -15.14 7.38 4.86
CA LYS A 42 -16.01 8.50 5.22
C LYS A 42 -15.38 9.87 4.91
N ALA A 43 -14.16 9.92 4.40
CA ALA A 43 -13.42 11.16 4.16
C ALA A 43 -14.08 12.06 3.11
N LYS A 44 -14.87 11.51 2.18
CA LYS A 44 -15.69 12.32 1.27
C LYS A 44 -16.86 13.02 1.99
N GLN A 45 -17.49 12.34 2.94
CA GLN A 45 -18.62 12.89 3.70
C GLN A 45 -18.15 13.85 4.80
N TYR A 46 -17.00 13.55 5.40
CA TYR A 46 -16.40 14.33 6.48
C TYR A 46 -14.93 14.63 6.15
N PRO A 47 -14.68 15.52 5.16
CA PRO A 47 -13.32 15.83 4.76
C PRO A 47 -12.58 16.56 5.87
N VAL A 48 -11.29 16.25 6.01
CA VAL A 48 -10.42 16.99 6.92
C VAL A 48 -10.21 18.38 6.36
N SER A 49 -10.55 19.39 7.15
CA SER A 49 -10.38 20.80 6.79
C SER A 49 -9.43 21.47 7.77
N LEU A 50 -8.46 22.21 7.22
CA LEU A 50 -7.52 23.02 7.98
C LEU A 50 -7.77 24.49 7.69
N LYS A 51 -7.35 25.36 8.62
CA LYS A 51 -7.49 26.83 8.51
C LYS A 51 -6.92 27.39 7.19
N PHE A 52 -5.85 26.77 6.68
CA PHE A 52 -5.24 27.12 5.40
C PHE A 52 -5.60 26.04 4.37
N GLY A 53 -6.10 26.46 3.20
CA GLY A 53 -6.39 25.56 2.08
C GLY A 53 -5.14 24.89 1.51
N ASP A 54 -5.34 23.79 0.79
CA ASP A 54 -4.30 23.03 0.08
C ASP A 54 -3.15 22.52 0.97
N LYS A 55 -3.47 22.16 2.22
CA LYS A 55 -2.51 21.63 3.20
C LYS A 55 -2.70 20.17 3.55
N VAL A 56 -3.80 19.55 3.14
CA VAL A 56 -4.11 18.15 3.48
C VAL A 56 -3.61 17.23 2.38
N VAL A 57 -2.99 16.12 2.78
CA VAL A 57 -2.68 14.96 1.94
C VAL A 57 -3.21 13.74 2.68
N TYR A 58 -4.03 12.91 2.02
CA TYR A 58 -4.44 11.65 2.62
C TYR A 58 -3.36 10.60 2.41
N ALA A 59 -3.02 9.88 3.48
CA ALA A 59 -1.87 9.00 3.56
C ALA A 59 -2.21 7.55 3.96
N PRO A 60 -3.16 6.85 3.30
CA PRO A 60 -3.60 5.54 3.76
C PRO A 60 -2.53 4.45 3.60
N HIS A 61 -2.55 3.45 4.48
CA HIS A 61 -1.68 2.26 4.38
C HIS A 61 -2.39 1.12 3.65
N TYR A 62 -1.66 0.29 2.90
CA TYR A 62 -2.22 -0.93 2.32
C TYR A 62 -1.18 -2.04 2.22
N TYR A 63 -1.51 -3.21 2.78
CA TYR A 63 -0.56 -4.31 2.91
C TYR A 63 -1.02 -5.59 2.19
N PRO A 64 -0.07 -6.49 1.83
CA PRO A 64 -0.35 -7.86 1.40
C PRO A 64 -0.54 -8.80 2.62
N PRO A 65 -0.78 -10.11 2.40
CA PRO A 65 -1.12 -11.02 3.50
C PRO A 65 0.02 -11.32 4.49
N ASN A 66 1.27 -10.90 4.21
CA ASN A 66 2.40 -11.08 5.13
C ASN A 66 2.28 -10.28 6.43
N VAL A 67 1.56 -9.15 6.43
CA VAL A 67 1.26 -8.40 7.67
C VAL A 67 0.13 -9.07 8.44
N TYR A 68 -0.97 -9.37 7.75
CA TYR A 68 -2.08 -10.16 8.27
C TYR A 68 -2.78 -10.88 7.12
N PRO A 69 -3.05 -12.20 7.22
CA PRO A 69 -3.61 -12.97 6.11
C PRO A 69 -5.13 -12.79 6.01
N SER A 70 -5.57 -11.56 5.69
CA SER A 70 -6.98 -11.24 5.45
C SER A 70 -7.59 -12.18 4.41
N GLU A 71 -8.83 -12.63 4.66
CA GLU A 71 -9.42 -13.72 3.88
C GLU A 71 -9.59 -13.42 2.39
N TYR A 72 -9.66 -12.15 2.00
CA TYR A 72 -9.80 -11.76 0.59
C TYR A 72 -8.53 -12.02 -0.25
N PHE A 73 -7.40 -12.38 0.36
CA PHE A 73 -6.22 -12.85 -0.38
C PHE A 73 -6.27 -14.33 -0.74
N PHE A 74 -7.19 -15.10 -0.15
CA PHE A 74 -7.20 -16.56 -0.26
C PHE A 74 -8.59 -17.12 -0.58
N GLY A 75 -8.60 -18.31 -1.17
CA GLY A 75 -9.79 -19.12 -1.36
C GLY A 75 -10.14 -19.94 -0.12
N GLU A 76 -11.07 -20.88 -0.29
CA GLU A 76 -11.41 -21.83 0.77
C GLU A 76 -10.16 -22.59 1.26
N GLY A 77 -10.06 -22.82 2.57
CA GLY A 77 -8.94 -23.53 3.17
C GLY A 77 -7.58 -22.82 3.02
N PHE A 78 -7.55 -21.49 2.83
CA PHE A 78 -6.35 -20.71 2.54
C PHE A 78 -5.64 -21.13 1.23
N SER A 79 -6.41 -21.53 0.23
CA SER A 79 -5.88 -21.79 -1.12
C SER A 79 -5.48 -20.47 -1.80
N GLU A 80 -4.44 -20.50 -2.63
CA GLU A 80 -4.04 -19.32 -3.40
C GLU A 80 -5.06 -19.03 -4.52
N LEU A 81 -5.35 -17.75 -4.73
CA LEU A 81 -6.31 -17.33 -5.74
C LEU A 81 -5.65 -17.19 -7.12
N PRO A 82 -6.39 -17.47 -8.22
CA PRO A 82 -5.95 -17.11 -9.56
C PRO A 82 -5.86 -15.59 -9.72
N ASP A 83 -5.01 -15.13 -10.64
CA ASP A 83 -4.69 -13.70 -10.84
C ASP A 83 -5.91 -12.80 -10.96
N TYR A 84 -6.91 -13.18 -11.78
CA TYR A 84 -8.10 -12.35 -11.99
C TYR A 84 -8.88 -12.11 -10.70
N GLN A 85 -8.93 -13.10 -9.80
CA GLN A 85 -9.65 -13.02 -8.54
C GLN A 85 -8.82 -12.26 -7.50
N LEU A 86 -7.53 -12.56 -7.37
CA LEU A 86 -6.64 -11.85 -6.45
C LEU A 86 -6.59 -10.35 -6.79
N LYS A 87 -6.43 -10.02 -8.08
CA LYS A 87 -6.41 -8.63 -8.56
C LYS A 87 -7.73 -7.90 -8.28
N ALA A 88 -8.86 -8.54 -8.54
CA ALA A 88 -10.17 -7.96 -8.24
C ALA A 88 -10.37 -7.73 -6.73
N ASN A 89 -9.89 -8.65 -5.89
CA ASN A 89 -9.97 -8.54 -4.44
C ASN A 89 -9.07 -7.42 -3.89
N VAL A 90 -7.82 -7.33 -4.37
CA VAL A 90 -6.92 -6.24 -4.02
C VAL A 90 -7.52 -4.90 -4.43
N GLN A 91 -7.99 -4.78 -5.67
CA GLN A 91 -8.65 -3.57 -6.15
C GLN A 91 -9.88 -3.20 -5.31
N GLY A 92 -10.76 -4.15 -5.02
CA GLY A 92 -12.05 -3.82 -4.41
C GLY A 92 -11.96 -3.44 -2.96
N THR A 93 -11.06 -4.10 -2.22
CA THR A 93 -10.76 -3.70 -0.84
C THR A 93 -10.04 -2.36 -0.80
N PHE A 94 -9.08 -2.13 -1.70
CA PHE A 94 -8.40 -0.84 -1.83
C PHE A 94 -9.38 0.32 -2.13
N ASP A 95 -10.26 0.13 -3.12
CA ASP A 95 -11.27 1.13 -3.52
C ASP A 95 -12.30 1.36 -2.41
N LEU A 96 -12.73 0.31 -1.70
CA LEU A 96 -13.63 0.41 -0.54
C LEU A 96 -13.01 1.20 0.63
N MET A 97 -11.73 0.96 0.91
CA MET A 97 -11.04 1.58 2.05
C MET A 97 -10.76 3.06 1.80
N PHE A 98 -10.24 3.42 0.62
CA PHE A 98 -9.82 4.80 0.32
C PHE A 98 -9.71 5.12 -1.18
N GLY A 99 -9.49 4.13 -2.05
CA GLY A 99 -9.20 4.34 -3.46
C GLY A 99 -10.30 5.10 -4.23
N TYR A 100 -11.56 5.01 -3.78
CA TYR A 100 -12.66 5.78 -4.35
C TYR A 100 -12.45 7.31 -4.33
N LEU A 101 -11.62 7.82 -3.41
CA LEU A 101 -11.35 9.27 -3.29
C LEU A 101 -10.67 9.83 -4.54
N THR A 102 -9.93 9.01 -5.29
CA THR A 102 -9.26 9.46 -6.52
C THR A 102 -10.22 9.76 -7.67
N GLN A 103 -11.49 9.32 -7.56
CA GLN A 103 -12.53 9.60 -8.55
C GLN A 103 -13.11 11.01 -8.41
N ASP A 104 -12.82 11.69 -7.30
CA ASP A 104 -13.31 13.04 -7.01
C ASP A 104 -12.15 14.04 -7.15
N PRO A 105 -12.17 14.93 -8.16
CA PRO A 105 -11.08 15.91 -8.37
C PRO A 105 -11.00 16.97 -7.27
N SER A 106 -12.00 17.05 -6.38
CA SER A 106 -11.96 17.93 -5.20
C SER A 106 -11.33 17.28 -3.97
N SER A 107 -11.05 15.97 -4.02
CA SER A 107 -10.34 15.28 -2.94
C SER A 107 -8.91 15.83 -2.80
N PRO A 108 -8.40 15.96 -1.57
CA PRO A 108 -6.97 16.14 -1.32
C PRO A 108 -6.13 15.07 -2.04
N ALA A 109 -4.86 15.38 -2.33
CA ALA A 109 -3.95 14.42 -2.94
C ALA A 109 -3.82 13.15 -2.10
N LEU A 110 -3.70 11.99 -2.76
CA LEU A 110 -3.47 10.70 -2.11
C LEU A 110 -2.03 10.21 -2.30
N VAL A 111 -1.39 9.85 -1.20
CA VAL A 111 -0.09 9.17 -1.16
C VAL A 111 -0.28 7.89 -0.37
N LEU A 112 0.22 6.74 -0.82
CA LEU A 112 0.24 5.57 0.06
C LEU A 112 1.23 5.81 1.19
N GLY A 113 0.74 5.90 2.43
CA GLY A 113 1.56 6.16 3.62
C GLY A 113 2.52 5.02 3.89
N GLU A 114 2.06 3.79 3.73
CA GLU A 114 2.87 2.58 3.75
C GLU A 114 2.30 1.55 2.78
N PHE A 115 3.17 0.92 1.99
CA PHE A 115 2.82 -0.25 1.19
C PHE A 115 4.05 -1.12 0.96
N GLY A 116 3.88 -2.42 0.78
CA GLY A 116 5.00 -3.34 0.54
C GLY A 116 4.90 -4.61 1.37
N GLY A 117 5.89 -5.49 1.23
CA GLY A 117 5.90 -6.76 1.93
C GLY A 117 7.02 -7.68 1.46
N LEU A 118 6.84 -8.98 1.65
CA LEU A 118 7.79 -10.00 1.20
C LEU A 118 7.68 -10.19 -0.32
N TYR A 119 8.62 -9.65 -1.10
CA TYR A 119 8.58 -9.72 -2.56
C TYR A 119 9.38 -10.90 -3.10
N THR A 120 10.68 -10.97 -2.81
CA THR A 120 11.54 -12.09 -3.22
C THR A 120 11.40 -13.28 -2.30
N ASN A 121 11.06 -13.04 -1.03
CA ASN A 121 10.99 -14.05 0.02
C ASN A 121 9.57 -14.62 0.22
N ASP A 122 8.66 -14.41 -0.74
CA ASP A 122 7.33 -15.03 -0.73
C ASP A 122 7.42 -16.56 -0.88
N LEU A 123 7.02 -17.29 0.15
CA LEU A 123 7.06 -18.75 0.21
C LEU A 123 5.79 -19.41 -0.33
N ASN A 124 4.75 -18.64 -0.68
CA ASN A 124 3.56 -19.21 -1.31
C ASN A 124 3.92 -19.76 -2.70
N PRO A 125 3.54 -21.00 -3.03
CA PRO A 125 3.84 -21.59 -4.35
C PRO A 125 3.41 -20.73 -5.54
N GLY A 126 2.25 -20.09 -5.45
CA GLY A 126 1.69 -19.15 -6.43
C GLY A 126 2.06 -17.69 -6.16
N ARG A 127 3.02 -17.41 -5.26
CA ARG A 127 3.57 -16.08 -4.99
C ARG A 127 2.49 -15.01 -4.69
N THR A 128 1.51 -15.35 -3.86
CA THR A 128 0.37 -14.48 -3.53
C THR A 128 0.76 -13.12 -2.94
N ILE A 129 1.80 -13.05 -2.09
CA ILE A 129 2.27 -11.77 -1.52
C ILE A 129 2.89 -10.91 -2.63
N GLN A 130 3.78 -11.50 -3.44
CA GLN A 130 4.43 -10.81 -4.55
C GLN A 130 3.41 -10.26 -5.56
N ARG A 131 2.42 -11.08 -5.93
CA ARG A 131 1.34 -10.66 -6.84
C ARG A 131 0.49 -9.55 -6.25
N ALA A 132 0.16 -9.62 -4.97
CA ALA A 132 -0.58 -8.56 -4.30
C ALA A 132 0.21 -7.24 -4.27
N VAL A 133 1.53 -7.26 -4.02
CA VAL A 133 2.40 -6.08 -4.14
C VAL A 133 2.36 -5.50 -5.55
N ASN A 134 2.48 -6.35 -6.58
CA ASN A 134 2.40 -5.91 -7.99
C ASN A 134 1.06 -5.21 -8.28
N TYR A 135 -0.06 -5.79 -7.84
CA TYR A 135 -1.38 -5.17 -8.03
C TYR A 135 -1.51 -3.87 -7.26
N THR A 136 -0.99 -3.75 -6.04
CA THR A 136 -0.97 -2.48 -5.31
C THR A 136 -0.16 -1.41 -6.05
N VAL A 137 0.99 -1.76 -6.64
CA VAL A 137 1.77 -0.82 -7.48
C VAL A 137 0.98 -0.41 -8.71
N GLU A 138 0.26 -1.32 -9.37
CA GLU A 138 -0.62 -0.97 -10.49
C GLU A 138 -1.74 0.00 -10.07
N LEU A 139 -2.35 -0.20 -8.90
CA LEU A 139 -3.38 0.69 -8.35
C LEU A 139 -2.83 2.07 -8.03
N LEU A 140 -1.60 2.13 -7.51
CA LEU A 140 -0.91 3.38 -7.19
C LEU A 140 -0.63 4.23 -8.45
N MET A 141 -0.58 3.63 -9.64
CA MET A 141 -0.43 4.35 -10.91
C MET A 141 -1.73 4.96 -11.46
N ARG A 142 -2.87 4.79 -10.77
CA ARG A 142 -4.13 5.42 -11.18
C ARG A 142 -4.07 6.94 -11.03
N PRO A 143 -4.78 7.69 -11.90
CA PRO A 143 -4.98 9.13 -11.70
C PRO A 143 -5.50 9.42 -10.28
N GLY A 144 -4.98 10.49 -9.65
CA GLY A 144 -5.33 10.93 -8.30
C GLY A 144 -4.35 10.50 -7.21
N PHE A 145 -3.56 9.44 -7.43
CA PHE A 145 -2.39 9.14 -6.61
C PHE A 145 -1.19 9.96 -7.05
N VAL A 146 -0.40 10.43 -6.09
CA VAL A 146 0.81 11.23 -6.34
C VAL A 146 2.09 10.58 -5.80
N GLY A 147 2.02 9.33 -5.34
CA GLY A 147 3.17 8.56 -4.88
C GLY A 147 2.86 7.64 -3.70
N GLY A 148 3.91 7.06 -3.14
CA GLY A 148 3.80 6.27 -1.92
C GLY A 148 5.15 6.07 -1.24
N TYR A 149 5.14 5.78 0.05
CA TYR A 149 6.32 5.37 0.79
C TYR A 149 6.31 3.85 0.94
N MET A 150 7.24 3.20 0.24
CA MET A 150 7.35 1.75 0.30
C MET A 150 7.93 1.34 1.66
N TRP A 151 7.20 0.50 2.39
CA TRP A 151 7.59 -0.11 3.64
C TRP A 151 8.31 -1.45 3.38
N SER A 152 9.64 -1.53 3.56
CA SER A 152 10.53 -0.44 3.95
C SER A 152 11.87 -0.48 3.20
N LEU A 153 12.65 0.58 3.34
CA LEU A 153 14.05 0.57 2.94
C LEU A 153 14.85 -0.46 3.76
N ASN A 154 14.50 -0.64 5.03
CA ASN A 154 15.21 -1.44 6.01
C ASN A 154 15.09 -2.94 5.72
N PRO A 155 16.19 -3.69 5.62
CA PRO A 155 16.17 -5.13 5.35
C PRO A 155 15.53 -5.95 6.47
N GLU A 156 15.54 -5.43 7.70
CA GLU A 156 15.09 -6.13 8.91
C GLU A 156 13.60 -5.96 9.24
N SER A 157 12.82 -5.28 8.40
CA SER A 157 11.36 -5.19 8.56
C SER A 157 10.75 -6.58 8.66
N GLY A 158 10.15 -6.87 9.82
CA GLY A 158 9.62 -8.19 10.17
C GLY A 158 8.14 -8.35 9.87
N TYR A 159 7.77 -9.58 9.48
CA TYR A 159 6.41 -10.00 9.16
C TYR A 159 6.13 -11.37 9.80
N ASP A 160 4.90 -11.56 10.28
CA ASP A 160 4.50 -12.77 11.01
C ASP A 160 3.80 -13.82 10.12
N TYR A 161 3.47 -13.46 8.88
CA TYR A 161 2.91 -14.38 7.89
C TYR A 161 3.77 -14.43 6.64
N ASN A 162 3.87 -15.62 6.07
CA ASN A 162 4.41 -15.81 4.73
C ASN A 162 3.63 -16.88 3.99
N ARG A 163 3.51 -18.08 4.57
CA ARG A 163 2.74 -19.18 4.01
C ARG A 163 1.93 -19.89 5.09
N ARG A 164 0.75 -20.41 4.70
CA ARG A 164 -0.07 -21.26 5.57
C ARG A 164 0.76 -22.41 6.18
N ASN A 165 0.58 -22.64 7.47
CA ASN A 165 1.24 -23.69 8.25
C ASN A 165 2.77 -23.56 8.35
N VAL A 166 3.34 -22.40 8.02
CA VAL A 166 4.74 -22.07 8.26
C VAL A 166 4.78 -20.99 9.33
N GLN A 167 5.30 -21.35 10.52
CA GLN A 167 5.50 -20.40 11.61
C GLN A 167 6.89 -19.77 11.52
N GLY A 168 6.99 -18.48 11.84
CA GLY A 168 8.27 -17.79 11.91
C GLY A 168 8.10 -16.29 11.77
N THR A 169 9.22 -15.59 11.88
CA THR A 169 9.33 -14.18 11.51
C THR A 169 10.12 -14.09 10.22
N PHE A 170 9.54 -13.43 9.23
CA PHE A 170 10.12 -13.26 7.90
C PHE A 170 10.54 -11.82 7.75
N LYS A 171 11.66 -11.57 7.05
CA LYS A 171 12.21 -10.23 6.90
C LYS A 171 12.51 -9.93 5.44
N GLU A 172 12.15 -8.74 5.02
CA GLU A 172 12.53 -8.20 3.72
C GLU A 172 12.33 -6.68 3.71
N GLY A 173 13.22 -6.00 2.98
CA GLY A 173 13.09 -4.59 2.61
C GLY A 173 13.71 -4.33 1.25
N LEU A 174 13.84 -3.05 0.88
CA LEU A 174 14.45 -2.64 -0.39
C LEU A 174 15.98 -2.79 -0.39
N LEU A 175 16.61 -2.82 0.78
CA LEU A 175 18.01 -3.17 0.93
C LEU A 175 18.15 -4.65 1.28
N GLN A 176 19.32 -5.19 0.98
CA GLN A 176 19.79 -6.45 1.52
C GLN A 176 20.29 -6.27 2.96
N ASN A 177 20.49 -7.38 3.69
CA ASN A 177 20.95 -7.36 5.09
C ASN A 177 22.31 -6.67 5.32
N ASP A 178 23.08 -6.41 4.26
CA ASP A 178 24.33 -5.66 4.31
C ASP A 178 24.14 -4.13 4.40
N TRP A 179 22.89 -3.65 4.33
CA TRP A 179 22.50 -2.23 4.34
C TRP A 179 23.12 -1.39 3.22
N ARG A 180 23.59 -2.04 2.15
CA ARG A 180 24.32 -1.39 1.06
C ARG A 180 23.78 -1.80 -0.29
N THR A 181 23.50 -3.09 -0.47
CA THR A 181 23.06 -3.64 -1.74
C THR A 181 21.54 -3.52 -1.85
N ALA A 182 21.05 -3.09 -3.00
CA ALA A 182 19.61 -3.05 -3.26
C ALA A 182 19.05 -4.47 -3.49
N ASN A 183 17.82 -4.69 -3.08
CA ASN A 183 16.99 -5.79 -3.53
C ASN A 183 16.51 -5.49 -4.95
N GLU A 184 17.37 -5.76 -5.94
CA GLU A 184 17.13 -5.41 -7.35
C GLU A 184 15.80 -5.94 -7.90
N PRO A 185 15.38 -7.20 -7.64
CA PRO A 185 14.06 -7.66 -8.08
C PRO A 185 12.90 -6.85 -7.49
N TYR A 186 12.98 -6.50 -6.20
CA TYR A 186 11.93 -5.72 -5.56
C TYR A 186 11.96 -4.25 -6.05
N LEU A 187 13.15 -3.66 -6.19
CA LEU A 187 13.30 -2.32 -6.77
C LEU A 187 12.73 -2.25 -8.21
N ALA A 188 12.98 -3.28 -9.02
CA ALA A 188 12.42 -3.37 -10.36
C ALA A 188 10.89 -3.43 -10.36
N ALA A 189 10.27 -4.07 -9.37
CA ALA A 189 8.82 -4.13 -9.21
C ALA A 189 8.19 -2.74 -8.93
N LEU A 190 8.96 -1.82 -8.35
CA LEU A 190 8.54 -0.45 -8.08
C LEU A 190 8.77 0.50 -9.27
N SER A 191 9.54 0.08 -10.29
CA SER A 191 9.84 0.92 -11.45
C SER A 191 8.63 1.51 -12.21
N PRO A 192 7.39 0.98 -12.15
CA PRO A 192 6.23 1.69 -12.69
C PRO A 192 6.06 3.11 -12.12
N THR A 193 6.45 3.35 -10.85
CA THR A 193 6.33 4.66 -10.21
C THR A 193 7.25 5.71 -10.83
N ASP A 194 8.29 5.31 -11.57
CA ASP A 194 9.15 6.24 -12.33
C ASP A 194 8.39 7.02 -13.41
N LYS A 195 7.18 6.57 -13.77
CA LYS A 195 6.31 7.19 -14.77
C LYS A 195 5.25 8.12 -14.18
N MET A 196 5.24 8.32 -12.86
CA MET A 196 4.30 9.25 -12.23
C MET A 196 4.56 10.68 -12.70
N ALA A 197 3.48 11.44 -12.82
CA ALA A 197 3.56 12.85 -13.19
C ALA A 197 4.41 13.62 -12.17
N ASP A 198 5.16 14.61 -12.66
CA ASP A 198 5.95 15.54 -11.86
C ASP A 198 7.04 14.90 -10.96
N LEU A 199 7.39 13.62 -11.20
CA LEU A 199 8.45 12.95 -10.47
C LEU A 199 9.78 13.71 -10.64
N LYS A 200 10.32 14.16 -9.50
CA LYS A 200 11.65 14.75 -9.40
C LYS A 200 12.52 13.85 -8.55
N ARG A 201 13.54 13.25 -9.18
CA ARG A 201 14.52 12.45 -8.46
C ARG A 201 15.27 13.34 -7.47
N LEU A 202 15.46 12.83 -6.25
CA LEU A 202 16.32 13.51 -5.28
C LEU A 202 17.72 13.65 -5.92
N PRO A 203 18.29 14.87 -5.98
CA PRO A 203 19.61 15.04 -6.56
C PRO A 203 20.62 14.26 -5.72
N CYS A 204 21.44 13.43 -6.36
CA CYS A 204 22.57 12.82 -5.69
C CYS A 204 23.49 13.94 -5.17
N PHE A 205 23.91 13.85 -3.91
CA PHE A 205 24.95 14.73 -3.40
C PHE A 205 26.21 14.52 -4.22
N LYS A 206 26.79 15.60 -4.76
CA LYS A 206 28.14 15.53 -5.32
C LYS A 206 29.05 15.08 -4.18
N ARG A 207 29.82 13.99 -4.37
CA ARG A 207 30.90 13.67 -3.42
C ARG A 207 31.78 14.92 -3.32
N ALA A 208 31.99 15.40 -2.10
CA ALA A 208 32.99 16.44 -1.87
C ALA A 208 34.34 15.93 -2.42
N PRO A 209 35.13 16.79 -3.08
CA PRO A 209 36.44 16.40 -3.61
C PRO A 209 37.38 15.86 -2.54
#